data_AF-A0A2L2NBX9-F1
#
_entry.id   AF-A0A2L2NBX9-F1
#
_cell.length_a   1.000
_cell.length_b   1.000
_cell.length_c   1.000
_cell.angle_alpha   90.00
_cell.angle_beta   90.00
_cell.angle_gamma   90.00
#
_symmetry.space_group_name_H-M   'P 1'
#
loop_
_entity.id
_entity.type
_entity.pdbx_description
1 polymer ?
#
loop_
_entity_poly.entity_id
_entity_poly.type
_entity_poly.pdbx_seq_one_letter_code
_entity_poly.pdbx_strand_id
1 'polypeptide(L)'
;MNKLNIYETWFDQGMALQESDKHAEALACFQKAIEMKPDFIPAWVYQGISLEQLERYDEALASFDEAIEINPNVTDLWYNKGATLCTLQHYEDAMTCFDKVLEIDPNNAIAQTARSLTLSTLESFKQAQKSTTLDVKEQPALSHVLNNTEARTTKVAKLSKL
;
A
#
# COMPACT_ATOMS: atom_id res chain seq x y z
N MET A 1 -29.51 -20.94 19.06
CA MET A 1 -29.69 -19.78 18.17
C MET A 1 -28.34 -19.52 17.52
N ASN A 2 -28.24 -19.73 16.21
CA ASN A 2 -26.99 -19.89 15.47
C ASN A 2 -26.15 -18.59 15.50
N LYS A 3 -24.92 -18.64 16.02
CA LYS A 3 -23.87 -17.62 15.80
C LYS A 3 -23.35 -17.60 14.35
N LEU A 4 -23.96 -18.39 13.46
CA LEU A 4 -23.55 -18.64 12.09
C LEU A 4 -23.96 -17.44 11.20
N ASN A 5 -23.01 -16.86 10.48
CA ASN A 5 -23.15 -15.85 9.40
C ASN A 5 -23.28 -14.35 9.71
N ILE A 6 -23.08 -13.88 10.94
CA ILE A 6 -23.15 -12.42 11.18
C ILE A 6 -21.96 -11.69 10.53
N TYR A 7 -20.75 -12.26 10.56
CA TYR A 7 -19.59 -11.64 9.88
C TYR A 7 -19.74 -11.64 8.36
N GLU A 8 -20.32 -12.70 7.77
CA GLU A 8 -20.59 -12.77 6.32
C GLU A 8 -21.61 -11.70 5.92
N THR A 9 -22.64 -11.46 6.74
CA THR A 9 -23.61 -10.39 6.48
C THR A 9 -22.96 -9.01 6.46
N TRP A 10 -22.06 -8.73 7.41
CA TRP A 10 -21.29 -7.48 7.40
C TRP A 10 -20.37 -7.39 6.18
N PHE A 11 -19.70 -8.49 5.82
CA PHE A 11 -18.86 -8.54 4.64
C PHE A 11 -19.64 -8.28 3.35
N ASP A 12 -20.77 -8.97 3.14
CA ASP A 12 -21.63 -8.80 1.97
C ASP A 12 -22.19 -7.38 1.87
N GLN A 13 -22.56 -6.78 3.01
CA GLN A 13 -22.97 -5.37 3.06
C GLN A 13 -21.81 -4.43 2.67
N GLY A 14 -20.59 -4.71 3.16
CA GLY A 14 -19.40 -3.95 2.81
C GLY A 14 -19.10 -4.01 1.31
N MET A 15 -19.21 -5.21 0.72
CA MET A 15 -19.08 -5.42 -0.73
C MET A 15 -20.09 -4.58 -1.53
N ALA A 16 -21.37 -4.63 -1.18
CA ALA A 16 -22.41 -3.85 -1.86
C ALA A 16 -22.20 -2.32 -1.74
N LEU A 17 -21.67 -1.86 -0.60
CA LEU A 17 -21.31 -0.45 -0.40
C LEU A 17 -20.10 -0.05 -1.24
N GLN A 18 -19.09 -0.92 -1.35
CA GLN A 18 -17.92 -0.68 -2.19
C GLN A 18 -18.29 -0.61 -3.68
N GLU A 19 -19.19 -1.48 -4.15
CA GLU A 19 -19.75 -1.43 -5.51
C GLU A 19 -20.54 -0.13 -5.79
N SER A 20 -20.98 0.56 -4.74
CA SER A 20 -21.67 1.85 -4.80
C SER A 20 -20.74 3.04 -4.53
N ASP A 21 -19.41 2.84 -4.57
CA ASP A 21 -18.36 3.83 -4.26
C ASP A 21 -18.46 4.44 -2.84
N LYS A 22 -19.15 3.78 -1.91
CA LYS A 22 -19.30 4.20 -0.51
C LYS A 22 -18.22 3.59 0.38
N HIS A 23 -16.97 3.96 0.11
CA HIS A 23 -15.80 3.32 0.71
C HIS A 23 -15.70 3.50 2.23
N ALA A 24 -16.15 4.63 2.79
CA ALA A 24 -16.11 4.85 4.24
C ALA A 24 -17.10 3.95 4.99
N GLU A 25 -18.30 3.77 4.45
CA GLU A 25 -19.31 2.86 5.01
C GLU A 25 -18.92 1.40 4.79
N ALA A 26 -18.35 1.07 3.63
CA ALA A 26 -17.82 -0.26 3.34
C ALA A 26 -16.74 -0.65 4.35
N LEU A 27 -15.78 0.25 4.61
CA LEU A 27 -14.73 0.08 5.62
C LEU A 27 -15.31 -0.26 7.00
N ALA A 28 -16.33 0.46 7.46
CA ALA A 28 -16.96 0.18 8.74
C ALA A 28 -17.61 -1.22 8.80
N CYS A 29 -18.07 -1.74 7.66
CA CYS A 29 -18.64 -3.08 7.57
C CYS A 29 -17.53 -4.15 7.61
N PHE A 30 -16.44 -3.96 6.88
CA PHE A 30 -15.29 -4.88 6.91
C PHE A 30 -14.64 -4.95 8.29
N GLN A 31 -14.50 -3.82 8.99
CA GLN A 31 -14.00 -3.79 10.37
C GLN A 31 -14.86 -4.64 11.31
N LYS A 32 -16.19 -4.57 11.21
CA LYS A 32 -17.09 -5.41 12.00
C LYS A 32 -16.96 -6.89 11.64
N ALA A 33 -16.77 -7.22 10.37
CA ALA A 33 -16.52 -8.60 9.96
C ALA A 33 -15.21 -9.13 10.56
N ILE A 34 -14.15 -8.32 10.58
CA ILE A 34 -12.85 -8.63 11.20
C ILE A 34 -12.97 -8.79 12.72
N GLU A 35 -13.64 -7.88 13.42
CA GLU A 35 -13.87 -7.97 14.87
C GLU A 35 -14.55 -9.29 15.26
N MET A 36 -15.46 -9.78 14.41
CA MET A 36 -16.18 -11.04 14.63
C MET A 36 -15.37 -12.26 14.20
N LYS A 37 -14.60 -12.16 13.12
CA LYS A 37 -13.80 -13.25 12.56
C LYS A 37 -12.46 -12.72 12.04
N PRO A 38 -11.44 -12.59 12.91
CA PRO A 38 -10.15 -12.01 12.55
C PRO A 38 -9.36 -12.82 11.52
N ASP A 39 -9.60 -14.13 11.42
CA ASP A 39 -8.97 -15.03 10.45
C ASP A 39 -9.66 -15.03 9.07
N PHE A 40 -10.67 -14.17 8.86
CA PHE A 40 -11.36 -14.05 7.58
C PHE A 40 -10.64 -13.09 6.63
N ILE A 41 -9.66 -13.64 5.90
CA ILE A 41 -8.78 -12.91 4.96
C ILE A 41 -9.54 -11.94 4.03
N PRO A 42 -10.66 -12.31 3.38
CA PRO A 42 -11.34 -11.38 2.47
C PRO A 42 -11.70 -10.04 3.11
N ALA A 43 -12.14 -10.01 4.38
CA ALA A 43 -12.48 -8.75 5.02
C ALA A 43 -11.27 -7.81 5.18
N TRP A 44 -10.08 -8.34 5.47
CA TRP A 44 -8.84 -7.56 5.50
C TRP A 44 -8.46 -7.02 4.12
N VAL A 45 -8.61 -7.83 3.07
CA VAL A 45 -8.33 -7.40 1.69
C VAL A 45 -9.21 -6.24 1.27
N TYR A 46 -10.52 -6.38 1.44
CA TYR A 46 -11.47 -5.36 1.02
C TYR A 46 -11.47 -4.13 1.94
N GLN A 47 -11.10 -4.28 3.21
CA GLN A 47 -10.72 -3.17 4.07
C GLN A 47 -9.54 -2.39 3.47
N GLY A 48 -8.46 -3.08 3.08
CA GLY A 48 -7.29 -2.47 2.45
C GLY A 48 -7.66 -1.70 1.17
N ILE A 49 -8.42 -2.33 0.27
CA ILE A 49 -8.89 -1.70 -0.97
C ILE A 49 -9.74 -0.45 -0.69
N SER A 50 -10.67 -0.53 0.27
CA SER A 50 -11.49 0.62 0.65
C SER A 50 -10.65 1.76 1.25
N LEU A 51 -9.60 1.44 2.01
CA LEU A 51 -8.65 2.42 2.54
C LEU A 51 -7.83 3.08 1.43
N GLU A 52 -7.43 2.36 0.39
CA GLU A 52 -6.76 2.94 -0.78
C GLU A 52 -7.64 3.96 -1.50
N GLN A 53 -8.93 3.65 -1.70
CA GLN A 53 -9.89 4.58 -2.31
C GLN A 53 -10.14 5.83 -1.46
N LEU A 54 -9.88 5.73 -0.15
CA LEU A 54 -9.92 6.86 0.78
C LEU A 54 -8.55 7.55 0.95
N GLU A 55 -7.54 7.18 0.15
CA GLU A 55 -6.16 7.68 0.21
C GLU A 55 -5.46 7.43 1.57
N ARG A 56 -5.94 6.44 2.34
CA ARG A 56 -5.39 6.02 3.65
C ARG A 56 -4.42 4.86 3.48
N TYR A 57 -3.35 5.10 2.72
CA TYR A 57 -2.44 4.06 2.25
C TYR A 57 -1.71 3.30 3.36
N ASP A 58 -1.25 3.98 4.42
CA ASP A 58 -0.55 3.31 5.54
C ASP A 58 -1.45 2.29 6.26
N GLU A 59 -2.75 2.62 6.41
CA GLU A 59 -3.72 1.70 7.01
C GLU A 59 -4.10 0.56 6.06
N ALA A 60 -4.09 0.83 4.73
CA ALA A 60 -4.27 -0.20 3.73
C ALA A 60 -3.12 -1.23 3.78
N LEU A 61 -1.87 -0.76 3.87
CA LEU A 61 -0.69 -1.62 4.04
C LEU A 61 -0.81 -2.48 5.30
N ALA A 62 -1.19 -1.89 6.44
CA ALA A 62 -1.40 -2.65 7.67
C ALA A 62 -2.48 -3.75 7.51
N SER A 63 -3.55 -3.46 6.76
CA SER A 63 -4.61 -4.43 6.50
C SER A 63 -4.14 -5.59 5.63
N PHE A 64 -3.30 -5.32 4.62
CA PHE A 64 -2.68 -6.37 3.81
C PHE A 64 -1.65 -7.17 4.61
N ASP A 65 -0.90 -6.55 5.51
CA ASP A 65 0.05 -7.22 6.39
C ASP A 65 -0.65 -8.23 7.31
N GLU A 66 -1.74 -7.85 7.96
CA GLU A 66 -2.57 -8.76 8.77
C GLU A 66 -3.08 -9.95 7.93
N ALA A 67 -3.55 -9.68 6.71
CA ALA A 67 -3.98 -10.74 5.79
C ALA A 67 -2.84 -11.71 5.42
N ILE A 68 -1.63 -11.19 5.18
CA ILE A 68 -0.42 -11.95 4.84
C ILE A 68 0.03 -12.80 6.03
N GLU A 69 -0.03 -12.27 7.25
CA GLU A 69 0.28 -13.02 8.47
C GLU A 69 -0.64 -14.23 8.64
N ILE A 70 -1.93 -14.09 8.30
CA ILE A 70 -2.89 -15.19 8.33
C ILE A 70 -2.59 -16.24 7.25
N ASN A 71 -2.33 -15.80 6.00
CA ASN A 71 -1.93 -16.71 4.93
C ASN A 71 -0.99 -16.04 3.90
N PRO A 72 0.31 -16.33 3.97
CA PRO A 72 1.30 -15.69 3.10
C PRO A 72 1.31 -16.26 1.66
N ASN A 73 0.55 -17.32 1.37
CA ASN A 73 0.53 -17.97 0.05
C ASN A 73 -0.56 -17.41 -0.88
N VAL A 74 -1.26 -16.36 -0.48
CA VAL A 74 -2.26 -15.69 -1.33
C VAL A 74 -1.57 -14.59 -2.13
N THR A 75 -1.44 -14.81 -3.44
CA THR A 75 -0.75 -13.89 -4.37
C THR A 75 -1.35 -12.49 -4.37
N ASP A 76 -2.68 -12.38 -4.29
CA ASP A 76 -3.40 -11.11 -4.37
C ASP A 76 -3.01 -10.15 -3.24
N LEU A 77 -2.66 -10.67 -2.06
CA LEU A 77 -2.24 -9.86 -0.91
C LEU A 77 -0.92 -9.16 -1.19
N TRP A 78 0.07 -9.91 -1.67
CA TRP A 78 1.37 -9.37 -2.03
C TRP A 78 1.26 -8.41 -3.21
N TYR A 79 0.42 -8.73 -4.20
CA TYR A 79 0.17 -7.84 -5.32
C TYR A 79 -0.44 -6.51 -4.88
N ASN A 80 -1.51 -6.54 -4.09
CA ASN A 80 -2.17 -5.33 -3.61
C ASN A 80 -1.22 -4.48 -2.76
N LYS A 81 -0.49 -5.10 -1.80
CA LYS A 81 0.54 -4.41 -1.01
C LYS A 81 1.60 -3.75 -1.91
N GLY A 82 2.09 -4.47 -2.93
CA GLY A 82 3.06 -3.95 -3.88
C GLY A 82 2.52 -2.77 -4.71
N ALA A 83 1.26 -2.81 -5.11
CA ALA A 83 0.59 -1.72 -5.81
C ALA A 83 0.44 -0.48 -4.90
N THR A 84 0.03 -0.64 -3.65
CA THR A 84 -0.04 0.45 -2.66
C THR A 84 1.34 1.09 -2.43
N LEU A 85 2.38 0.27 -2.30
CA LEU A 85 3.76 0.76 -2.14
C LEU A 85 4.25 1.53 -3.38
N CYS A 86 3.84 1.13 -4.60
CA CYS A 86 4.12 1.91 -5.81
C CYS A 86 3.47 3.30 -5.75
N THR A 87 2.23 3.40 -5.27
CA THR A 87 1.53 4.69 -5.08
C THR A 87 2.26 5.59 -4.07
N LEU A 88 2.83 4.99 -3.02
CA LEU A 88 3.68 5.67 -2.03
C LEU A 88 5.13 5.90 -2.51
N GLN A 89 5.48 5.53 -3.74
CA GLN A 89 6.83 5.62 -4.31
C GLN A 89 7.90 4.79 -3.56
N HIS A 90 7.48 3.79 -2.78
CA HIS A 90 8.34 2.82 -2.12
C HIS A 90 8.64 1.66 -3.07
N TYR A 91 9.33 1.96 -4.17
CA TYR A 91 9.48 1.04 -5.29
C TYR A 91 10.30 -0.21 -4.96
N GLU A 92 11.33 -0.12 -4.13
CA GLU A 92 12.11 -1.28 -3.68
C GLU A 92 11.26 -2.30 -2.91
N ASP A 93 10.43 -1.83 -1.98
CA ASP A 93 9.56 -2.70 -1.19
C ASP A 93 8.44 -3.28 -2.06
N ALA A 94 7.92 -2.49 -3.01
CA ALA A 94 6.94 -2.96 -3.99
C ALA A 94 7.51 -4.10 -4.86
N MET A 95 8.75 -3.97 -5.34
CA MET A 95 9.43 -5.02 -6.09
C MET A 95 9.54 -6.32 -5.28
N THR A 96 9.89 -6.22 -3.99
CA THR A 96 9.95 -7.38 -3.09
C THR A 96 8.59 -8.08 -2.99
N CYS A 97 7.50 -7.32 -2.95
CA CYS A 97 6.15 -7.89 -2.95
C CYS A 97 5.82 -8.60 -4.27
N PHE A 98 6.15 -8.01 -5.42
CA PHE A 98 5.91 -8.66 -6.71
C PHE A 98 6.81 -9.88 -6.93
N ASP A 99 8.06 -9.86 -6.44
CA ASP A 99 8.93 -11.03 -6.41
C ASP A 99 8.29 -12.16 -5.61
N LYS A 100 7.62 -11.84 -4.50
CA LYS A 100 6.91 -12.86 -3.71
C LYS A 100 5.71 -13.45 -4.45
N VAL A 101 4.98 -12.65 -5.22
CA VAL A 101 3.92 -13.17 -6.11
C VAL A 101 4.51 -14.17 -7.11
N LEU A 102 5.65 -13.85 -7.73
CA LEU A 102 6.31 -14.70 -8.73
C LEU A 102 7.00 -15.93 -8.13
N GLU A 103 7.35 -15.91 -6.84
CA GLU A 103 7.80 -17.11 -6.12
C GLU A 103 6.65 -18.12 -5.95
N ILE A 104 5.44 -17.63 -5.68
CA ILE A 104 4.23 -18.45 -5.48
C ILE A 104 3.64 -18.90 -6.83
N ASP A 105 3.51 -17.97 -7.78
CA ASP A 105 3.05 -18.20 -9.15
C ASP A 105 4.02 -17.58 -10.17
N PRO A 106 5.01 -18.36 -10.64
CA PRO A 106 6.01 -17.89 -11.61
C PRO A 106 5.43 -17.41 -12.95
N ASN A 107 4.21 -17.84 -13.31
CA ASN A 107 3.57 -17.50 -14.58
C ASN A 107 2.59 -16.33 -14.46
N ASN A 108 2.54 -15.64 -13.32
CA ASN A 108 1.66 -14.51 -13.11
C ASN A 108 2.09 -13.32 -13.98
N ALA A 109 1.47 -13.19 -15.16
CA ALA A 109 1.80 -12.14 -16.12
C ALA A 109 1.57 -10.72 -15.58
N ILE A 110 0.58 -10.55 -14.69
CA ILE A 110 0.27 -9.26 -14.07
C ILE A 110 1.43 -8.84 -13.14
N ALA A 111 1.90 -9.74 -12.27
CA ALA A 111 3.02 -9.47 -11.39
C ALA A 111 4.33 -9.25 -12.15
N GLN A 112 4.59 -9.99 -13.24
CA GLN A 112 5.75 -9.74 -14.11
C GLN A 112 5.71 -8.34 -14.71
N THR A 113 4.54 -7.93 -15.22
CA THR A 113 4.33 -6.60 -15.80
C THR A 113 4.51 -5.52 -14.74
N ALA A 114 3.85 -5.65 -13.59
CA ALA A 114 3.94 -4.70 -12.49
C ALA A 114 5.40 -4.53 -12.03
N ARG A 115 6.11 -5.64 -11.78
CA ARG A 115 7.52 -5.62 -11.40
C ARG A 115 8.40 -4.92 -12.44
N SER A 116 8.19 -5.22 -13.73
CA SER A 116 8.97 -4.58 -14.80
C SER A 116 8.73 -3.08 -14.88
N LEU A 117 7.48 -2.63 -14.70
CA LEU A 117 7.13 -1.22 -14.67
C LEU A 117 7.75 -0.53 -13.46
N THR A 118 7.62 -1.12 -12.27
CA THR A 118 8.22 -0.60 -11.03
C THR A 118 9.73 -0.47 -11.14
N LEU A 119 10.42 -1.44 -11.74
CA LEU A 119 11.86 -1.37 -11.95
C LEU A 119 12.25 -0.19 -12.86
N SER A 120 11.55 -0.01 -13.98
CA SER A 120 11.79 1.12 -14.90
C SER A 120 11.57 2.47 -14.21
N THR A 121 10.50 2.59 -13.42
CA THR A 121 10.22 3.80 -12.63
C THR A 121 11.31 4.04 -11.60
N LEU A 122 11.77 2.99 -10.89
CA LEU A 122 12.82 3.09 -9.90
C LEU A 122 14.16 3.56 -10.51
N GLU A 123 14.54 3.01 -11.66
CA GLU A 123 15.76 3.43 -12.38
C GLU A 123 15.66 4.90 -12.80
N SER A 124 14.52 5.31 -13.34
CA SER A 124 14.25 6.70 -13.74
C SER A 124 14.31 7.64 -12.54
N PHE A 125 13.71 7.25 -11.42
CA PHE A 125 13.72 8.01 -10.16
C PHE A 125 15.14 8.17 -9.60
N LYS A 126 15.95 7.11 -9.62
CA LYS A 126 17.36 7.15 -9.21
C LYS A 126 18.20 8.07 -10.10
N GLN A 127 17.97 8.06 -11.41
CA GLN A 127 18.64 8.97 -12.34
C GLN A 127 18.26 10.43 -12.10
N ALA A 128 16.97 10.71 -11.89
CA ALA A 128 16.48 12.05 -11.58
C ALA A 128 17.15 12.60 -10.31
N GLN A 129 17.18 11.82 -9.22
CA GLN A 129 17.86 12.21 -7.98
C GLN A 129 19.34 12.49 -8.21
N LYS A 130 20.04 11.63 -8.96
CA LYS A 130 21.46 11.83 -9.26
C LYS A 130 21.69 13.13 -10.04
N SER A 131 20.87 13.42 -11.06
CA SER A 131 20.95 14.68 -11.82
C SER A 131 20.74 15.89 -10.93
N THR A 132 19.70 15.88 -10.09
CA THR A 132 19.42 16.98 -9.15
C THR A 132 20.59 17.20 -8.19
N THR A 133 21.24 16.14 -7.70
CA THR A 133 22.41 16.30 -6.81
C THR A 133 23.65 16.86 -7.51
N LEU A 134 23.81 16.61 -8.82
CA LEU A 134 24.93 17.15 -9.59
C LEU A 134 24.73 18.65 -9.85
N ASP A 135 23.52 19.08 -10.22
CA ASP A 135 23.19 20.48 -10.46
C ASP A 135 23.41 21.34 -9.20
N VAL A 136 23.07 20.81 -8.00
CA VAL A 136 23.30 21.50 -6.72
C VAL A 136 24.79 21.63 -6.39
N LYS A 137 25.62 20.63 -6.76
CA LYS A 137 27.08 20.69 -6.57
C LYS A 137 27.76 21.65 -7.53
N GLU A 138 27.27 21.77 -8.76
CA GLU A 138 27.80 22.69 -9.77
C GLU A 138 27.34 24.13 -9.56
N GLN A 139 26.23 24.37 -8.85
CA GLN A 139 25.75 25.69 -8.44
C GLN A 139 25.80 25.87 -6.91
N PRO A 140 26.99 25.96 -6.29
CA PRO A 140 27.15 26.00 -4.83
C PRO A 140 26.44 27.19 -4.15
N ALA A 141 26.12 28.26 -4.90
CA ALA A 141 25.35 29.41 -4.42
C ALA A 141 23.88 29.07 -4.04
N LEU A 142 23.31 27.97 -4.54
CA LEU A 142 21.96 27.50 -4.21
C LEU A 142 21.94 26.42 -3.11
N SER A 143 23.09 25.88 -2.72
CA SER A 143 23.20 24.83 -1.69
C SER A 143 22.65 25.26 -0.32
N HIS A 144 22.74 26.55 0.02
CA HIS A 144 22.19 27.11 1.26
C HIS A 144 20.66 27.18 1.27
N VAL A 145 20.01 27.23 0.11
CA VAL A 145 18.54 27.34 0.00
C VAL A 145 17.88 25.96 0.19
N LEU A 146 18.50 24.91 -0.36
CA LEU A 146 17.96 23.54 -0.33
C LEU A 146 18.23 22.78 0.98
N ASN A 147 19.40 22.99 1.61
CA ASN A 147 19.65 22.45 2.95
C ASN A 147 18.65 22.98 3.99
N ASN A 148 18.09 24.17 3.76
CA ASN A 148 17.08 24.77 4.63
C ASN A 148 15.67 24.21 4.36
N THR A 149 15.39 23.69 3.15
CA THR A 149 14.14 22.99 2.83
C THR A 149 14.15 21.54 3.32
N GLU A 150 15.26 20.81 3.18
CA GLU A 150 15.41 19.44 3.73
C GLU A 150 15.43 19.42 5.26
N ALA A 151 16.06 20.43 5.90
CA ALA A 151 15.98 20.60 7.34
C ALA A 151 14.56 20.97 7.81
N ARG A 152 13.79 21.70 6.99
CA ARG A 152 12.38 22.03 7.30
C ARG A 152 11.47 20.83 7.16
N THR A 153 11.59 20.01 6.11
CA THR A 153 10.77 18.79 5.96
C THR A 153 11.06 17.78 7.08
N THR A 154 12.32 17.61 7.46
CA THR A 154 12.72 16.73 8.58
C THR A 154 12.24 17.26 9.94
N LYS A 155 12.22 18.59 10.14
CA LYS A 155 11.75 19.22 11.39
C LYS A 155 10.23 19.26 11.50
N VAL A 156 9.51 19.44 10.40
CA VAL A 156 8.04 19.35 10.36
C VAL A 156 7.57 17.91 10.64
N ALA A 157 8.27 16.90 10.11
CA ALA A 157 7.98 15.49 10.40
C ALA A 157 8.24 15.06 11.87
N LYS A 158 9.10 15.79 12.60
CA LYS A 158 9.33 15.57 14.05
C LYS A 158 8.38 16.36 14.94
N LEU A 159 7.83 17.49 14.48
CA LEU A 159 6.92 18.33 15.27
C LEU A 159 5.46 17.88 15.17
N SER A 160 5.09 17.04 14.20
CA SER A 160 3.75 16.44 14.10
C SER A 160 3.57 15.15 14.92
N LYS A 161 4.58 14.76 15.72
CA LYS A 161 4.56 13.58 16.62
C LYS A 161 4.66 13.94 18.11
N LEU A 162 4.30 15.17 18.48
CA LEU A 162 4.10 15.63 19.86
C LEU A 162 2.68 16.17 20.00
#